data_AF-A0A5C7BB42-F1
#
_entry.id   AF-A0A5C7BB42-F1
#
_cell.length_a   1.000
_cell.length_b   1.000
_cell.length_c   1.000
_cell.angle_alpha   90.00
_cell.angle_beta   90.00
_cell.angle_gamma   90.00
#
_symmetry.space_group_name_H-M   'P 1'
#
loop_
_entity.id
_entity.type
_entity.pdbx_description
1 polymer ?
#
loop_
_entity_poly.entity_id
_entity_poly.type
_entity_poly.pdbx_seq_one_letter_code
_entity_poly.pdbx_strand_id
1 'polypeptide(L)'
;MGNYFSEELETNYTFALENKALKLSYYNNLDITLYPVEINKFGNQNRTLYHFTTNKSGKIIGMLLSCDGQVGNIEFIKDQTQD
;
A
#
# COMPACT_ATOMS: atom_id res chain seq x y z
N MET A 1 -0.39 1.18 9.65
CA MET A 1 0.84 1.95 9.36
C MET A 1 2.00 0.98 9.26
N GLY A 2 3.03 1.30 8.49
CA GLY A 2 4.22 0.47 8.32
C GLY A 2 4.86 0.57 6.94
N ASN A 3 6.01 -0.08 6.80
CA ASN A 3 6.76 -0.18 5.55
C ASN A 3 6.44 -1.47 4.82
N TYR A 4 6.47 -1.41 3.50
CA TYR A 4 6.23 -2.54 2.63
C TYR A 4 7.26 -2.55 1.51
N PHE A 5 7.82 -3.70 1.22
CA PHE A 5 8.83 -3.88 0.17
C PHE A 5 8.25 -4.70 -0.98
N SER A 6 8.51 -4.26 -2.20
CA SER A 6 8.25 -5.05 -3.41
C SER A 6 9.58 -5.51 -3.98
N GLU A 7 9.73 -6.83 -4.13
CA GLU A 7 10.88 -7.42 -4.82
C GLU A 7 10.86 -7.08 -6.31
N GLU A 8 9.67 -7.13 -6.93
CA GLU A 8 9.50 -6.85 -8.36
C GLU A 8 9.90 -5.41 -8.75
N LEU A 9 9.57 -4.43 -7.91
CA LEU A 9 9.92 -3.03 -8.14
C LEU A 9 11.21 -2.59 -7.45
N GLU A 10 11.83 -3.48 -6.66
CA GLU A 10 12.98 -3.19 -5.80
C GLU A 10 12.81 -1.88 -5.00
N THR A 11 11.62 -1.67 -4.42
CA THR A 11 11.25 -0.41 -3.78
C THR A 11 10.45 -0.57 -2.49
N ASN A 12 10.52 0.46 -1.63
CA ASN A 12 9.83 0.51 -0.35
C ASN A 12 8.72 1.56 -0.37
N TYR A 13 7.54 1.16 0.09
CA TYR A 13 6.38 2.02 0.32
C TYR A 13 6.13 2.16 1.82
N THR A 14 6.02 3.39 2.28
CA THR A 14 5.73 3.71 3.67
C THR A 14 4.31 4.24 3.79
N PHE A 15 3.50 3.62 4.64
CA PHE A 15 2.14 4.06 4.92
C PHE A 15 2.00 4.60 6.34
N ALA A 16 1.56 5.84 6.45
CA ALA A 16 1.33 6.54 7.72
C ALA A 16 -0.11 7.05 7.82
N LEU A 17 -0.62 7.20 9.05
CA LEU A 17 -1.89 7.90 9.28
C LEU A 17 -1.56 9.33 9.72
N GLU A 18 -1.98 10.31 8.93
CA GLU A 18 -1.77 11.72 9.22
C GLU A 18 -3.08 12.47 9.04
N ASN A 19 -3.50 13.25 10.04
CA ASN A 19 -4.75 14.03 9.97
C ASN A 19 -5.98 13.22 9.55
N LYS A 20 -6.08 11.96 10.05
CA LYS A 20 -7.13 10.98 9.71
C LYS A 20 -7.14 10.50 8.25
N ALA A 21 -6.12 10.85 7.46
CA ALA A 21 -5.93 10.38 6.11
C ALA A 21 -4.79 9.36 6.06
N LEU A 22 -4.95 8.31 5.25
CA LEU A 22 -3.86 7.39 4.96
C LEU A 22 -2.92 8.07 3.95
N LYS A 23 -1.64 8.13 4.29
CA LYS A 23 -0.58 8.71 3.47
C LYS A 23 0.35 7.62 2.96
N LEU A 24 0.79 7.77 1.73
CA LEU A 24 1.80 6.93 1.09
C LEU A 24 3.01 7.78 0.72
N SER A 25 4.19 7.27 1.07
CA SER A 25 5.48 7.82 0.65
C SER A 25 6.33 6.71 0.03
N TYR A 26 7.03 7.01 -1.06
CA TYR A 26 8.02 6.17 -1.73
C TYR A 26 9.04 7.06 -2.44
N TYR A 27 10.01 6.47 -3.15
CA TYR A 27 11.12 7.21 -3.77
C TYR A 27 10.67 8.49 -4.50
N ASN A 28 11.16 9.65 -4.02
CA ASN A 28 10.85 11.01 -4.51
C ASN A 28 9.36 11.40 -4.54
N ASN A 29 8.48 10.65 -3.88
CA ASN A 29 7.05 10.88 -3.84
C ASN A 29 6.58 10.78 -2.38
N LEU A 30 6.30 11.93 -1.77
CA LEU A 30 5.98 12.02 -0.34
C LEU A 30 4.53 12.42 -0.11
N ASP A 31 3.95 11.89 0.96
CA ASP A 31 2.67 12.30 1.55
C ASP A 31 1.46 12.25 0.59
N ILE A 32 1.48 11.30 -0.34
CA ILE A 32 0.38 11.03 -1.26
C ILE A 32 -0.83 10.61 -0.44
N THR A 33 -1.92 11.36 -0.58
CA THR A 33 -3.16 11.07 0.14
C THR A 33 -3.89 9.91 -0.53
N LEU A 34 -4.21 8.89 0.25
CA LEU A 34 -5.01 7.77 -0.17
C LEU A 34 -6.44 7.89 0.33
N TYR A 35 -7.36 7.51 -0.54
CA TYR A 35 -8.79 7.60 -0.33
C TYR A 35 -9.38 6.19 -0.29
N PRO A 36 -10.26 5.91 0.68
CA PRO A 36 -10.91 4.60 0.77
C PRO A 36 -11.79 4.39 -0.46
N VAL A 37 -11.68 3.20 -1.06
CA VAL A 37 -12.53 2.75 -2.17
C VAL A 37 -13.46 1.65 -1.65
N GLU A 38 -12.90 0.64 -0.97
CA GLU A 38 -13.61 -0.44 -0.29
C GLU A 38 -12.85 -0.85 0.98
N ILE A 39 -13.36 -1.87 1.69
CA ILE A 39 -12.61 -2.46 2.80
C ILE A 39 -11.22 -2.93 2.34
N ASN A 40 -10.19 -2.50 3.05
CA ASN A 40 -8.79 -2.77 2.74
C ASN A 40 -8.32 -2.30 1.34
N LYS A 41 -9.10 -1.48 0.63
CA LYS A 41 -8.73 -0.97 -0.70
C LYS A 41 -8.75 0.54 -0.72
N PHE A 42 -7.65 1.11 -1.19
CA PHE A 42 -7.47 2.55 -1.28
C PHE A 42 -6.98 2.93 -2.67
N GLY A 43 -7.28 4.16 -3.10
CA GLY A 43 -6.76 4.74 -4.33
C GLY A 43 -6.16 6.12 -4.07
N ASN A 44 -5.41 6.65 -5.05
CA ASN A 44 -4.76 7.96 -4.97
C ASN A 44 -5.39 8.99 -5.93
N GLN A 45 -6.69 8.86 -6.23
CA GLN A 45 -7.43 9.64 -7.25
C GLN A 45 -6.93 9.45 -8.70
N ASN A 46 -5.93 8.60 -8.92
CA ASN A 46 -5.56 8.10 -10.23
C ASN A 46 -6.06 6.67 -10.40
N ARG A 47 -5.64 6.02 -11.48
CA ARG A 47 -6.03 4.64 -11.78
C ARG A 47 -5.23 3.58 -11.01
N THR A 48 -4.67 3.95 -9.87
CA THR A 48 -3.86 3.07 -9.02
C THR A 48 -4.68 2.63 -7.80
N LEU A 49 -4.65 1.33 -7.54
CA LEU A 49 -5.35 0.71 -6.42
C LEU A 49 -4.35 -0.02 -5.52
N TYR A 50 -4.52 0.17 -4.21
CA TYR A 50 -3.72 -0.41 -3.15
C TYR A 50 -4.64 -1.33 -2.34
N HIS A 51 -4.49 -2.64 -2.50
CA HIS A 51 -5.31 -3.63 -1.81
C HIS A 51 -4.49 -4.33 -0.71
N PHE A 52 -4.76 -3.98 0.55
CA PHE A 52 -4.08 -4.58 1.69
C PHE A 52 -4.56 -6.01 1.93
N THR A 53 -3.62 -6.94 2.06
CA THR A 53 -3.91 -8.36 2.29
C THR A 53 -3.73 -8.72 3.75
N THR A 54 -4.60 -9.60 4.24
CA THR A 54 -4.58 -10.08 5.64
C THR A 54 -4.31 -11.57 5.70
N ASN A 55 -3.69 -12.01 6.80
CA ASN A 55 -3.66 -13.43 7.15
C ASN A 55 -4.99 -13.91 7.74
N LYS A 56 -5.04 -15.18 8.16
CA LYS A 56 -6.23 -15.81 8.78
C LYS A 56 -6.67 -15.16 10.11
N SER A 57 -5.79 -14.43 10.80
CA SER A 57 -6.15 -13.70 12.03
C SER A 57 -6.57 -12.26 11.78
N GLY A 58 -6.68 -11.83 10.52
CA GLY A 58 -7.02 -10.46 10.15
C GLY A 58 -5.87 -9.46 10.28
N LYS A 59 -4.64 -9.91 10.57
CA LYS A 59 -3.45 -9.03 10.56
C LYS A 59 -3.08 -8.71 9.11
N ILE A 60 -2.87 -7.43 8.82
CA ILE A 60 -2.34 -6.98 7.52
C ILE A 60 -0.90 -7.47 7.38
N ILE A 61 -0.64 -8.25 6.33
CA ILE A 61 0.66 -8.87 6.03
C ILE A 61 1.30 -8.35 4.74
N GLY A 62 0.53 -7.67 3.89
CA GLY A 62 1.04 -7.19 2.62
C GLY A 62 0.03 -6.29 1.91
N MET A 63 0.33 -6.02 0.65
CA MET A 63 -0.48 -5.20 -0.23
C MET A 63 -0.26 -5.62 -1.68
N LEU A 64 -1.31 -5.58 -2.48
CA LEU A 64 -1.25 -5.69 -3.93
C LEU A 64 -1.45 -4.30 -4.55
N LEU A 65 -0.52 -3.91 -5.41
CA LEU A 65 -0.60 -2.71 -6.23
C LEU A 65 -1.13 -3.08 -7.61
N SER A 66 -2.17 -2.38 -8.08
CA SER A 66 -2.65 -2.50 -9.45
C SER A 66 -2.84 -1.13 -10.09
N CYS A 67 -2.59 -1.05 -11.39
CA CYS A 67 -2.83 0.13 -12.20
C CYS A 67 -3.60 -0.31 -13.46
N ASP A 68 -4.67 0.41 -13.80
CA ASP A 68 -5.69 -0.01 -14.77
C ASP A 68 -5.17 -0.86 -15.95
N GLY A 69 -5.67 -2.10 -16.03
CA GLY A 69 -5.63 -2.97 -17.21
C GLY A 69 -4.27 -3.47 -17.73
N GLN A 70 -3.13 -2.96 -17.25
CA GLN A 70 -1.81 -3.33 -17.79
C GLN A 70 -0.85 -3.94 -16.76
N VAL A 71 -0.99 -3.63 -15.47
CA VAL A 71 -0.15 -4.18 -14.40
C VAL A 71 -1.05 -4.73 -13.30
N GLY A 72 -1.07 -6.06 -13.20
CA GLY A 72 -1.92 -6.78 -12.26
C GLY A 72 -1.14 -7.28 -11.06
N ASN A 73 -1.41 -6.67 -9.89
CA ASN A 73 -1.09 -7.21 -8.57
C ASN A 73 0.41 -7.32 -8.24
N ILE A 74 1.17 -6.24 -8.41
CA ILE A 74 2.54 -6.18 -7.87
C ILE A 74 2.47 -6.37 -6.36
N GLU A 75 3.20 -7.37 -5.87
CA GLU A 75 3.20 -7.72 -4.46
C GLU A 75 4.14 -6.81 -3.66
N PHE A 76 3.64 -6.41 -2.50
CA PHE A 76 4.38 -5.71 -1.47
C PHE A 76 4.21 -6.46 -0.14
N ILE A 77 5.32 -6.91 0.43
CA ILE A 77 5.34 -7.61 1.71
C ILE A 77 5.52 -6.59 2.82
N LYS A 78 4.68 -6.67 3.86
CA LYS A 78 4.81 -5.79 5.02
C LYS A 78 6.07 -6.16 5.80
N ASP A 79 6.91 -5.17 6.08
CA ASP A 79 8.03 -5.34 7.00
C ASP A 79 7.49 -5.61 8.42
N GLN A 80 7.86 -6.77 8.97
CA GLN A 80 7.45 -7.22 10.30
C GLN A 80 8.52 -6.95 11.37
N THR A 81 9.64 -6.31 11.00
CA THR A 81 10.74 -6.01 11.94
C THR A 81 10.49 -4.78 12.81
N GLN A 82 9.36 -4.09 12.60
CA GLN A 82 8.92 -2.93 13.38
C GLN A 82 7.52 -3.20 13.96
N ASP A 83 7.41 -4.14 14.90
CA ASP A 83 6.29 -4.24 15.85
C ASP A 83 6.79 -3.80 17.24
#